data_AF-A0A8T6G383-F1
#
_entry.id   AF-A0A8T6G383-F1
#
_cell.length_a   1.000
_cell.length_b   1.000
_cell.length_c   1.000
_cell.angle_alpha   90.00
_cell.angle_beta   90.00
_cell.angle_gamma   90.00
#
_symmetry.space_group_name_H-M   'P 1'
#
loop_
_entity.id
_entity.type
_entity.pdbx_description
1 polymer ?
#
loop_
_entity_poly.entity_id
_entity_poly.type
_entity_poly.pdbx_seq_one_letter_code
_entity_poly.pdbx_strand_id
1 'polypeptide(L)'
;AGLCNPHAVMAMVSEGPACVRELMSLGVNFDTLHGEINLAMEGAHSVPRVLHARGDATGAEIEGALTRHTRRTAVTIRENHLATKLLLQGGRCVGVEVLDKRQGSVHTFGCRNVILCSGGAGQLFAYTTNPGIATGDGVALAFQAGAGIADMEFFQFHPTALRMRGAPSFLISEAVRGAGAYLRNSRGERFMNRYHELAELAPRDVVSRAAVREMIRTKSDCVYLDLRHMDAAETRTHFPTIYSRCLKYGIDITTALVPVAPAAHYMTGGVLTDLCGRTSVPGLYACGEVACTGVHGANRLASNSLLEALVFARRIVLDSQGISVPEYALPQETEPALARNKHVRVEVPPVATTRKRAGGTLPALKRLMWHNTGIVREEAGLAAAEAQLLEWLARTPAGKKQRQHEYRSSLVLGLLLTTAARMRRESRGAHYRQDFPDPHDSWRHRIVIYPERCDSA
;
A
#
# COMPACT_ATOMS: atom_id res chain seq x y z
N ALA A 1 4.03 -8.92 -14.38
CA ALA A 1 3.27 -9.86 -13.50
C ALA A 1 1.84 -10.17 -13.98
N GLY A 2 1.29 -9.46 -14.98
CA GLY A 2 0.12 -9.92 -15.75
C GLY A 2 -1.26 -9.82 -15.08
N LEU A 3 -1.39 -9.06 -13.97
CA LEU A 3 -2.67 -8.84 -13.27
C LEU A 3 -3.19 -7.39 -13.31
N CYS A 4 -2.54 -6.50 -14.05
CA CYS A 4 -3.02 -5.13 -14.19
C CYS A 4 -4.33 -5.11 -15.00
N ASN A 5 -5.25 -4.21 -14.65
CA ASN A 5 -6.37 -3.84 -15.50
C ASN A 5 -5.85 -2.87 -16.57
N PRO A 6 -5.80 -3.25 -17.86
CA PRO A 6 -5.21 -2.42 -18.90
C PRO A 6 -5.96 -1.10 -19.09
N HIS A 7 -7.28 -1.05 -18.89
CA HIS A 7 -8.03 0.19 -18.99
C HIS A 7 -7.71 1.16 -17.84
N ALA A 8 -7.52 0.64 -16.63
CA ALA A 8 -7.12 1.46 -15.48
C ALA A 8 -5.69 1.99 -15.66
N VAL A 9 -4.78 1.17 -16.18
CA VAL A 9 -3.42 1.61 -16.54
C VAL A 9 -3.48 2.70 -17.61
N MET A 10 -4.28 2.50 -18.67
CA MET A 10 -4.40 3.45 -19.76
C MET A 10 -4.94 4.81 -19.30
N ALA A 11 -5.98 4.79 -18.46
CA ALA A 11 -6.50 5.98 -17.80
C ALA A 11 -5.41 6.73 -17.02
N MET A 12 -4.66 6.02 -16.17
CA MET A 12 -3.61 6.62 -15.35
C MET A 12 -2.48 7.24 -16.20
N VAL A 13 -1.98 6.53 -17.22
CA VAL A 13 -0.85 7.03 -18.02
C VAL A 13 -1.26 8.15 -18.97
N SER A 14 -2.50 8.13 -19.47
CA SER A 14 -3.00 9.15 -20.39
C SER A 14 -3.36 10.45 -19.68
N GLU A 15 -3.94 10.38 -18.48
CA GLU A 15 -4.33 11.57 -17.71
C GLU A 15 -3.24 12.10 -16.80
N GLY A 16 -2.27 11.25 -16.43
CA GLY A 16 -1.22 11.57 -15.48
C GLY A 16 -0.47 12.89 -15.75
N PRO A 17 0.02 13.15 -16.99
CA PRO A 17 0.71 14.40 -17.30
C PRO A 17 -0.14 15.66 -17.09
N ALA A 18 -1.45 15.60 -17.31
CA ALA A 18 -2.34 16.74 -17.04
C ALA A 18 -2.51 16.97 -15.54
N CYS A 19 -2.71 15.90 -14.76
CA CYS A 19 -2.79 15.97 -13.30
C CYS A 19 -1.50 16.51 -12.67
N VAL A 20 -0.32 16.14 -13.19
CA VAL A 20 0.97 16.67 -12.71
C VAL A 20 1.10 18.17 -13.00
N ARG A 21 0.71 18.63 -14.18
CA ARG A 21 0.69 20.07 -14.51
C ARG A 21 -0.28 20.85 -13.61
N GLU A 22 -1.43 20.26 -13.29
CA GLU A 22 -2.37 20.83 -12.32
C GLU A 22 -1.72 20.97 -10.94
N LEU A 23 -1.02 19.95 -10.44
CA LEU A 23 -0.26 20.06 -9.18
C LEU A 23 0.77 21.20 -9.20
N MET A 24 1.49 21.39 -10.31
CA MET A 24 2.43 22.51 -10.45
C MET A 24 1.69 23.85 -10.36
N SER A 25 0.53 23.98 -10.99
CA SER A 25 -0.30 25.19 -10.90
C SER A 25 -0.83 25.46 -9.48
N LEU A 26 -0.96 24.42 -8.65
CA LEU A 26 -1.34 24.50 -7.24
C LEU A 26 -0.13 24.82 -6.32
N GLY A 27 1.06 24.98 -6.88
CA GLY A 27 2.27 25.40 -6.17
C GLY A 27 3.18 24.27 -5.71
N VAL A 28 3.11 23.10 -6.34
CA VAL A 28 4.12 22.03 -6.19
C VAL A 28 5.34 22.37 -7.03
N ASN A 29 6.50 22.50 -6.38
CA ASN A 29 7.75 22.82 -7.06
C ASN A 29 8.59 21.56 -7.24
N PHE A 30 8.63 21.03 -8.46
CA PHE A 30 9.54 19.93 -8.82
C PHE A 30 10.95 20.46 -9.12
N ASP A 31 11.95 19.63 -8.85
CA ASP A 31 13.35 19.98 -9.06
C ASP A 31 13.63 20.14 -10.57
N THR A 32 14.43 21.16 -10.91
CA THR A 32 14.80 21.47 -12.28
C THR A 32 16.30 21.42 -12.49
N LEU A 33 16.74 20.95 -13.64
CA LEU A 33 18.11 21.00 -14.11
C LEU A 33 18.15 21.78 -15.43
N HIS A 34 18.95 22.84 -15.50
CA HIS A 34 19.03 23.73 -16.66
C HIS A 34 17.67 24.31 -17.13
N GLY A 35 16.74 24.52 -16.21
CA GLY A 35 15.39 25.05 -16.51
C GLY A 35 14.37 24.01 -16.94
N GLU A 36 14.75 22.74 -17.09
CA GLU A 36 13.86 21.62 -17.37
C GLU A 36 13.62 20.77 -16.13
N ILE A 37 12.50 20.04 -16.07
CA ILE A 37 12.20 19.14 -14.96
C ILE A 37 13.26 18.03 -14.89
N ASN A 38 13.89 17.87 -13.74
CA ASN A 38 14.86 16.81 -13.50
C ASN A 38 14.14 15.47 -13.31
N LEU A 39 14.35 14.53 -14.23
CA LEU A 39 13.70 13.23 -14.24
C LEU A 39 14.67 12.14 -13.77
N ALA A 40 14.22 11.32 -12.82
CA ALA A 40 14.97 10.18 -12.33
C ALA A 40 14.45 8.84 -12.87
N MET A 41 15.24 7.80 -12.65
CA MET A 41 14.93 6.41 -12.94
C MET A 41 14.82 5.60 -11.64
N GLU A 42 13.71 4.88 -11.48
CA GLU A 42 13.50 3.92 -10.40
C GLU A 42 13.40 2.49 -10.97
N GLY A 43 13.43 1.47 -10.12
CA GLY A 43 13.48 0.07 -10.54
C GLY A 43 12.34 -0.35 -11.48
N ALA A 44 12.67 -1.16 -12.49
CA ALA A 44 11.79 -1.63 -13.55
C ALA A 44 11.19 -0.55 -14.49
N HIS A 45 11.66 0.70 -14.44
CA HIS A 45 11.42 1.67 -15.52
C HIS A 45 12.42 1.46 -16.66
N SER A 46 12.04 1.76 -17.89
CA SER A 46 12.94 1.71 -19.06
C SER A 46 13.43 3.10 -19.50
N VAL A 47 12.81 4.17 -18.99
CA VAL A 47 13.16 5.57 -19.28
C VAL A 47 13.06 6.42 -18.01
N PRO A 48 13.86 7.50 -17.87
CA PRO A 48 13.70 8.49 -16.81
C PRO A 48 12.33 9.17 -16.95
N ARG A 49 11.48 9.04 -15.93
CA ARG A 49 10.12 9.63 -15.95
C ARG A 49 9.57 9.95 -14.57
N VAL A 50 10.44 9.90 -13.55
CA VAL A 50 10.03 10.13 -12.17
C VAL A 50 10.41 11.55 -11.77
N LEU A 51 9.39 12.35 -11.42
CA LEU A 51 9.60 13.70 -10.91
C LEU A 51 9.93 13.66 -9.42
N HIS A 52 10.85 14.53 -9.02
CA HIS A 52 11.26 14.68 -7.64
C HIS A 52 11.17 16.15 -7.20
N ALA A 53 11.06 16.37 -5.89
CA ALA A 53 11.09 17.71 -5.31
C ALA A 53 11.93 17.70 -4.04
N ARG A 54 12.77 18.73 -3.90
CA ARG A 54 13.69 18.93 -2.77
C ARG A 54 14.60 17.71 -2.57
N GLY A 55 15.10 17.13 -3.65
CA GLY A 55 15.89 15.90 -3.68
C GLY A 55 15.02 14.65 -3.49
N ASP A 56 14.79 14.27 -2.23
CA ASP A 56 14.12 13.01 -1.85
C ASP A 56 12.85 13.23 -1.00
N ALA A 57 12.21 14.41 -1.11
CA ALA A 57 11.06 14.82 -0.29
C ALA A 57 9.79 15.16 -1.08
N THR A 58 9.60 14.57 -2.27
CA THR A 58 8.46 14.82 -3.18
C THR A 58 7.10 14.74 -2.50
N GLY A 59 6.88 13.73 -1.65
CA GLY A 59 5.61 13.56 -0.93
C GLY A 59 5.28 14.72 0.01
N ALA A 60 6.29 15.32 0.66
CA ALA A 60 6.11 16.44 1.57
C ALA A 60 5.80 17.75 0.82
N GLU A 61 6.40 17.95 -0.35
CA GLU A 61 6.08 19.10 -1.21
C GLU A 61 4.63 19.03 -1.71
N ILE A 62 4.22 17.86 -2.23
CA ILE A 62 2.86 17.65 -2.74
C ILE A 62 1.83 17.81 -1.62
N GLU A 63 2.00 17.12 -0.49
CA GLU A 63 1.07 17.22 0.65
C GLU A 63 0.98 18.66 1.16
N GLY A 64 2.13 19.32 1.36
CA GLY A 64 2.16 20.70 1.85
C GLY A 64 1.45 21.68 0.90
N ALA A 65 1.64 21.55 -0.41
CA ALA A 65 0.97 22.40 -1.41
C ALA A 65 -0.55 22.19 -1.40
N LEU A 66 -1.01 20.94 -1.45
CA LEU A 66 -2.43 20.59 -1.44
C LEU A 66 -3.12 21.00 -0.14
N THR A 67 -2.46 20.83 1.01
CA THR A 67 -2.98 21.25 2.32
C THR A 67 -3.13 22.78 2.38
N ARG A 68 -2.13 23.54 1.92
CA ARG A 68 -2.22 25.01 1.86
C ARG A 68 -3.33 25.48 0.92
N HIS A 69 -3.49 24.84 -0.23
CA HIS A 69 -4.55 25.16 -1.18
C HIS A 69 -5.93 24.88 -0.59
N THR A 70 -6.15 23.66 -0.08
CA THR A 70 -7.43 23.21 0.48
C THR A 70 -7.91 24.12 1.61
N ARG A 71 -7.01 24.55 2.50
CA ARG A 71 -7.35 25.48 3.61
C ARG A 71 -7.86 26.86 3.16
N ARG A 72 -7.65 27.23 1.90
CA ARG A 72 -8.16 28.49 1.30
C ARG A 72 -9.49 28.31 0.58
N THR A 73 -9.99 27.08 0.49
CA THR A 73 -11.28 26.76 -0.13
C THR A 73 -12.41 26.77 0.90
N ALA A 74 -13.66 26.64 0.44
CA ALA A 74 -14.83 26.49 1.32
C ALA A 74 -14.95 25.10 1.99
N VAL A 75 -14.00 24.18 1.77
CA VAL A 75 -14.03 22.83 2.35
C VAL A 75 -13.92 22.89 3.89
N THR A 76 -14.81 22.16 4.57
CA THR A 76 -14.72 21.99 6.03
C THR A 76 -13.78 20.84 6.38
N ILE A 77 -12.69 21.14 7.09
CA ILE A 77 -11.71 20.15 7.54
C ILE A 77 -11.96 19.79 9.01
N ARG A 78 -12.26 18.52 9.29
CA ARG A 78 -12.45 18.00 10.65
C ARG A 78 -11.30 17.07 11.06
N GLU A 79 -10.26 17.64 11.65
CA GLU A 79 -9.14 16.86 12.19
C GLU A 79 -9.56 16.06 13.43
N ASN A 80 -8.85 14.98 13.74
CA ASN A 80 -9.09 14.14 14.93
C ASN A 80 -10.49 13.49 14.99
N HIS A 81 -11.13 13.29 13.84
CA HIS A 81 -12.36 12.51 13.71
C HIS A 81 -12.04 11.16 13.07
N LEU A 82 -12.37 10.06 13.75
CA LEU A 82 -12.20 8.71 13.23
C LEU A 82 -13.52 8.22 12.65
N ALA A 83 -13.56 7.82 11.38
CA ALA A 83 -14.73 7.14 10.82
C ALA A 83 -14.88 5.75 11.47
N THR A 84 -16.05 5.47 12.05
CA THR A 84 -16.33 4.22 12.79
C THR A 84 -17.34 3.33 12.09
N LYS A 85 -18.20 3.88 11.23
CA LYS A 85 -19.22 3.14 10.48
C LYS A 85 -19.67 3.90 9.23
N LEU A 86 -19.92 3.19 8.13
CA LEU A 86 -20.64 3.73 6.97
C LEU A 86 -22.15 3.54 7.17
N LEU A 87 -22.91 4.61 6.92
CA LEU A 87 -24.36 4.59 7.07
C LEU A 87 -25.01 4.15 5.77
N LEU A 88 -25.86 3.13 5.82
CA LEU A 88 -26.52 2.56 4.66
C LEU A 88 -28.04 2.71 4.74
N GLN A 89 -28.68 3.05 3.61
CA GLN A 89 -30.13 3.03 3.44
C GLN A 89 -30.46 2.40 2.08
N GLY A 90 -31.24 1.32 2.08
CA GLY A 90 -31.56 0.58 0.84
C GLY A 90 -30.32 0.06 0.11
N GLY A 91 -29.25 -0.29 0.84
CA GLY A 91 -27.96 -0.71 0.27
C GLY A 91 -27.09 0.42 -0.30
N ARG A 92 -27.55 1.67 -0.32
CA ARG A 92 -26.76 2.85 -0.69
C ARG A 92 -26.08 3.46 0.54
N CYS A 93 -24.82 3.88 0.40
CA CYS A 93 -24.13 4.68 1.39
C CYS A 93 -24.66 6.12 1.39
N VAL A 94 -25.13 6.58 2.55
CA VAL A 94 -25.79 7.88 2.75
C VAL A 94 -25.09 8.73 3.81
N GLY A 95 -23.94 8.29 4.31
CA GLY A 95 -23.22 9.02 5.35
C GLY A 95 -22.17 8.20 6.08
N VAL A 96 -21.62 8.81 7.12
CA VAL A 96 -20.57 8.24 7.97
C VAL A 96 -20.84 8.58 9.44
N GLU A 97 -20.65 7.60 10.31
CA GLU A 97 -20.51 7.79 11.74
C GLU A 97 -19.04 8.05 12.07
N VAL A 98 -18.79 9.02 12.94
CA VAL A 98 -17.45 9.39 13.37
C VAL A 98 -17.35 9.49 14.89
N LEU A 99 -16.18 9.13 15.41
CA LEU A 99 -15.77 9.41 16.78
C LEU A 99 -14.89 10.66 16.80
N ASP A 100 -15.34 11.71 17.47
CA ASP A 100 -14.47 12.84 17.83
C ASP A 100 -13.49 12.36 18.91
N LYS A 101 -12.21 12.26 18.56
CA LYS A 101 -11.18 11.74 19.45
C LYS A 101 -10.86 12.67 20.62
N ARG A 102 -11.18 13.97 20.51
CA ARG A 102 -10.94 14.96 21.57
C ARG A 102 -12.05 14.94 22.60
N GLN A 103 -13.30 14.87 22.14
CA GLN A 103 -14.49 14.89 23.01
C GLN A 103 -14.94 13.50 23.45
N GLY A 104 -14.59 12.46 22.69
CA GLY A 104 -15.09 11.10 22.89
C GLY A 104 -16.56 10.92 22.45
N SER A 105 -17.15 11.93 21.82
CA SER A 105 -18.51 11.93 21.31
C SER A 105 -18.60 11.27 19.92
N VAL A 106 -19.74 10.65 19.65
CA VAL A 106 -20.06 10.07 18.35
C VAL A 106 -20.99 11.00 17.59
N HIS A 107 -20.68 11.28 16.32
CA HIS A 107 -21.47 12.12 15.43
C HIS A 107 -21.79 11.36 14.15
N THR A 108 -22.86 11.76 13.46
CA THR A 108 -23.20 11.25 12.13
C THR A 108 -23.22 12.40 11.14
N PHE A 109 -22.70 12.15 9.94
CA PHE A 109 -22.74 13.08 8.82
C PHE A 109 -23.47 12.43 7.65
N GLY A 110 -24.65 12.94 7.31
CA GLY A 110 -25.37 12.56 6.11
C GLY A 110 -24.76 13.22 4.87
N CYS A 111 -24.61 12.47 3.78
CA CYS A 111 -24.11 13.00 2.51
C CYS A 111 -24.60 12.16 1.32
N ARG A 112 -24.55 12.75 0.13
CA ARG A 112 -24.94 12.04 -1.11
C ARG A 112 -23.93 10.98 -1.53
N ASN A 113 -22.65 11.29 -1.34
CA ASN A 113 -21.52 10.44 -1.73
C ASN A 113 -20.46 10.47 -0.62
N VAL A 114 -19.91 9.30 -0.28
CA VAL A 114 -18.73 9.15 0.57
C VAL A 114 -17.56 8.71 -0.28
N ILE A 115 -16.40 9.35 -0.13
CA ILE A 115 -15.16 8.96 -0.82
C ILE A 115 -14.14 8.51 0.23
N LEU A 116 -13.70 7.26 0.13
CA LEU A 116 -12.65 6.71 0.98
C LEU A 116 -11.27 7.06 0.39
N CYS A 117 -10.46 7.77 1.16
CA CYS A 117 -9.06 8.13 0.84
C CYS A 117 -8.12 7.83 2.02
N SER A 118 -8.37 6.74 2.75
CA SER A 118 -7.76 6.49 4.08
C SER A 118 -6.33 5.93 4.06
N GLY A 119 -5.72 5.78 2.88
CA GLY A 119 -4.41 5.12 2.74
C GLY A 119 -4.45 3.60 2.97
N GLY A 120 -3.27 3.00 3.07
CA GLY A 120 -3.08 1.55 3.21
C GLY A 120 -3.06 1.01 4.63
N ALA A 121 -2.63 -0.25 4.74
CA ALA A 121 -2.64 -1.06 5.97
C ALA A 121 -1.24 -1.50 6.43
N GLY A 122 -0.22 -0.66 6.28
CA GLY A 122 1.17 -0.99 6.64
C GLY A 122 1.35 -1.39 8.11
N GLN A 123 0.50 -0.89 9.02
CA GLN A 123 0.50 -1.25 10.44
C GLN A 123 -0.06 -2.66 10.72
N LEU A 124 -0.39 -3.44 9.70
CA LEU A 124 -0.70 -4.87 9.83
C LEU A 124 0.54 -5.71 10.14
N PHE A 125 1.74 -5.21 9.81
CA PHE A 125 3.00 -5.94 9.93
C PHE A 125 3.92 -5.38 11.03
N ALA A 126 4.79 -6.24 11.57
CA ALA A 126 5.76 -5.86 12.60
C ALA A 126 6.81 -4.86 12.09
N TYR A 127 7.24 -5.00 10.84
CA TYR A 127 8.18 -4.10 10.18
C TYR A 127 7.51 -3.43 9.00
N THR A 128 7.44 -2.10 9.02
CA THR A 128 6.77 -1.30 8.01
C THR A 128 7.43 0.06 7.87
N THR A 129 7.44 0.59 6.65
CA THR A 129 7.85 1.97 6.39
C THR A 129 6.72 2.98 6.61
N ASN A 130 5.51 2.48 6.89
CA ASN A 130 4.32 3.30 6.98
C ASN A 130 4.25 4.04 8.32
N PRO A 131 3.62 5.24 8.35
CA PRO A 131 3.34 5.93 9.60
C PRO A 131 2.37 5.11 10.47
N GLY A 132 2.30 5.46 11.76
CA GLY A 132 1.43 4.78 12.74
C GLY A 132 -0.07 4.84 12.43
N ILE A 133 -0.49 5.69 11.49
CA ILE A 133 -1.89 5.90 11.08
C ILE A 133 -2.33 4.99 9.92
N ALA A 134 -1.42 4.24 9.28
CA ALA A 134 -1.75 3.37 8.15
C ALA A 134 -2.33 2.02 8.63
N THR A 135 -3.53 2.07 9.21
CA THR A 135 -4.24 0.95 9.85
C THR A 135 -5.27 0.27 8.93
N GLY A 136 -5.49 0.80 7.72
CA GLY A 136 -6.40 0.24 6.72
C GLY A 136 -7.90 0.37 7.05
N ASP A 137 -8.27 1.32 7.92
CA ASP A 137 -9.64 1.45 8.43
C ASP A 137 -10.70 1.56 7.32
N GLY A 138 -10.43 2.31 6.26
CA GLY A 138 -11.36 2.46 5.14
C GLY A 138 -11.69 1.16 4.41
N VAL A 139 -10.72 0.25 4.28
CA VAL A 139 -10.96 -1.08 3.69
C VAL A 139 -11.89 -1.90 4.59
N ALA A 140 -11.65 -1.89 5.91
CA ALA A 140 -12.49 -2.59 6.87
C ALA A 140 -13.92 -2.03 6.90
N LEU A 141 -14.08 -0.69 6.84
CA LEU A 141 -15.38 -0.02 6.76
C LEU A 141 -16.13 -0.38 5.47
N ALA A 142 -15.45 -0.37 4.33
CA ALA A 142 -16.04 -0.73 3.04
C ALA A 142 -16.49 -2.20 3.03
N PHE A 143 -15.66 -3.12 3.55
CA PHE A 143 -16.01 -4.53 3.67
C PHE A 143 -17.27 -4.72 4.53
N GLN A 144 -17.32 -4.07 5.70
CA GLN A 144 -18.48 -4.12 6.59
C GLN A 144 -19.75 -3.52 5.95
N ALA A 145 -19.60 -2.55 5.04
CA ALA A 145 -20.69 -1.98 4.27
C ALA A 145 -21.15 -2.86 3.09
N GLY A 146 -20.50 -4.00 2.84
CA GLY A 146 -20.84 -4.89 1.73
C GLY A 146 -20.07 -4.63 0.43
N ALA A 147 -19.03 -3.79 0.46
CA ALA A 147 -18.19 -3.56 -0.71
C ALA A 147 -17.28 -4.76 -0.98
N GLY A 148 -17.03 -5.04 -2.26
CA GLY A 148 -16.04 -6.02 -2.68
C GLY A 148 -14.62 -5.54 -2.36
N ILE A 149 -13.83 -6.37 -1.71
CA ILE A 149 -12.42 -6.13 -1.41
C ILE A 149 -11.58 -7.07 -2.25
N ALA A 150 -10.59 -6.56 -2.97
CA ALA A 150 -9.85 -7.33 -3.95
C ALA A 150 -8.35 -7.38 -3.67
N ASP A 151 -7.71 -8.44 -4.16
CA ASP A 151 -6.26 -8.54 -4.33
C ASP A 151 -5.45 -8.31 -3.03
N MET A 152 -6.06 -8.58 -1.87
CA MET A 152 -5.47 -8.33 -0.54
C MET A 152 -4.19 -9.13 -0.31
N GLU A 153 -4.00 -10.25 -1.00
CA GLU A 153 -2.79 -11.07 -0.95
C GLU A 153 -1.56 -10.36 -1.51
N PHE A 154 -1.74 -9.31 -2.33
CA PHE A 154 -0.65 -8.53 -2.91
C PHE A 154 -0.30 -7.36 -1.99
N PHE A 155 0.64 -7.62 -1.07
CA PHE A 155 1.24 -6.62 -0.21
C PHE A 155 2.70 -6.45 -0.58
N GLN A 156 3.09 -5.24 -0.99
CA GLN A 156 4.46 -4.97 -1.41
C GLN A 156 5.36 -4.74 -0.20
N PHE A 157 6.49 -5.45 -0.19
CA PHE A 157 7.59 -5.25 0.75
C PHE A 157 8.71 -4.49 0.06
N HIS A 158 9.08 -3.32 0.58
CA HIS A 158 10.21 -2.56 0.05
C HIS A 158 11.51 -3.17 0.56
N PRO A 159 12.52 -3.40 -0.32
CA PRO A 159 13.73 -4.14 0.06
C PRO A 159 14.65 -3.40 1.02
N THR A 160 14.64 -2.06 0.96
CA THR A 160 15.60 -1.20 1.67
C THR A 160 14.92 -0.29 2.68
N ALA A 161 14.49 -0.85 3.82
CA ALA A 161 14.14 -0.06 5.00
C ALA A 161 15.28 -0.11 6.02
N LEU A 162 15.58 1.00 6.71
CA LEU A 162 16.65 1.01 7.71
C LEU A 162 16.38 -0.04 8.79
N ARG A 163 17.40 -0.86 9.07
CA ARG A 163 17.35 -1.94 10.04
C ARG A 163 18.38 -1.68 11.14
N MET A 164 17.96 -0.93 12.16
CA MET A 164 18.82 -0.61 13.29
C MET A 164 18.03 -0.54 14.59
N ARG A 165 18.60 -1.05 15.68
CA ARG A 165 17.98 -0.98 17.01
C ARG A 165 17.81 0.48 17.43
N GLY A 166 16.61 0.84 17.88
CA GLY A 166 16.29 2.22 18.30
C GLY A 166 15.95 3.19 17.15
N ALA A 167 16.13 2.78 15.89
CA ALA A 167 15.67 3.55 14.74
C ALA A 167 14.32 3.01 14.22
N PRO A 168 13.41 3.88 13.74
CA PRO A 168 12.25 3.43 12.99
C PRO A 168 12.69 2.82 11.66
N SER A 169 11.91 1.88 11.13
CA SER A 169 12.10 1.29 9.80
C SER A 169 11.74 2.29 8.69
N PHE A 170 12.44 3.42 8.62
CA PHE A 170 12.18 4.39 7.56
C PHE A 170 12.72 3.89 6.21
N LEU A 171 12.03 4.30 5.15
CA LEU A 171 12.35 3.93 3.78
C LEU A 171 13.66 4.59 3.33
N ILE A 172 14.57 3.80 2.76
CA ILE A 172 15.66 4.33 1.91
C ILE A 172 15.21 4.13 0.47
N SER A 173 15.08 5.24 -0.26
CA SER A 173 14.46 5.29 -1.59
C SER A 173 15.10 4.32 -2.58
N GLU A 174 14.28 3.77 -3.48
CA GLU A 174 14.74 2.99 -4.63
C GLU A 174 15.62 3.81 -5.57
N ALA A 175 15.44 5.14 -5.62
CA ALA A 175 16.31 6.05 -6.35
C ALA A 175 17.80 5.92 -5.92
N VAL A 176 18.09 5.50 -4.69
CA VAL A 176 19.47 5.24 -4.24
C VAL A 176 20.10 4.06 -4.99
N ARG A 177 19.33 2.99 -5.23
CA ARG A 177 19.75 1.88 -6.10
C ARG A 177 19.81 2.32 -7.57
N GLY A 178 18.84 3.14 -8.00
CA GLY A 178 18.80 3.78 -9.32
C GLY A 178 20.07 4.58 -9.64
N ALA A 179 20.64 5.24 -8.63
CA ALA A 179 21.88 6.00 -8.74
C ALA A 179 23.16 5.13 -8.68
N GLY A 180 23.04 3.81 -8.53
CA GLY A 180 24.18 2.88 -8.59
C GLY A 180 24.63 2.29 -7.25
N ALA A 181 23.85 2.42 -6.18
CA ALA A 181 24.17 1.76 -4.91
C ALA A 181 24.04 0.23 -5.01
N TYR A 182 24.94 -0.49 -4.32
CA TYR A 182 24.94 -1.96 -4.33
C TYR A 182 24.27 -2.56 -3.11
N LEU A 183 23.74 -3.77 -3.26
CA LEU A 183 23.28 -4.59 -2.14
C LEU A 183 24.31 -5.66 -1.77
N ARG A 184 24.79 -5.61 -0.52
CA ARG A 184 25.76 -6.54 0.05
C ARG A 184 25.17 -7.32 1.22
N ASN A 185 25.54 -8.59 1.35
CA ASN A 185 25.17 -9.36 2.55
C ASN A 185 26.13 -9.08 3.72
N SER A 186 25.91 -9.74 4.86
CA SER A 186 26.75 -9.55 6.06
C SER A 186 28.18 -10.08 5.93
N ARG A 187 28.53 -10.75 4.83
CA ARG A 187 29.89 -11.15 4.48
C ARG A 187 30.57 -10.16 3.51
N GLY A 188 29.89 -9.08 3.13
CA GLY A 188 30.39 -8.08 2.19
C GLY A 188 30.23 -8.43 0.71
N GLU A 189 29.63 -9.57 0.38
CA GLU A 189 29.43 -10.01 -1.01
C GLU A 189 28.28 -9.24 -1.66
N ARG A 190 28.49 -8.70 -2.88
CA ARG A 190 27.38 -8.19 -3.72
C ARG A 190 26.58 -9.38 -4.25
N PHE A 191 25.30 -9.47 -3.89
CA PHE A 191 24.55 -10.73 -4.06
C PHE A 191 23.51 -10.70 -5.18
N MET A 192 23.02 -9.54 -5.61
CA MET A 192 21.87 -9.45 -6.52
C MET A 192 22.12 -10.10 -7.89
N ASN A 193 23.36 -10.10 -8.37
CA ASN A 193 23.77 -10.76 -9.62
C ASN A 193 23.47 -12.27 -9.63
N ARG A 194 23.34 -12.92 -8.46
CA ARG A 194 22.96 -14.34 -8.36
C ARG A 194 21.46 -14.58 -8.54
N TYR A 195 20.64 -13.54 -8.43
CA TYR A 195 19.18 -13.67 -8.36
C TYR A 195 18.45 -13.10 -9.57
N HIS A 196 19.01 -12.09 -10.24
CA HIS A 196 18.37 -11.45 -11.38
C HIS A 196 19.38 -10.69 -12.26
N GLU A 197 19.17 -10.68 -13.58
CA GLU A 197 20.05 -9.98 -14.54
C GLU A 197 20.11 -8.45 -14.31
N LEU A 198 18.96 -7.83 -14.00
CA LEU A 198 18.86 -6.41 -13.63
C LEU A 198 19.48 -6.08 -12.26
N ALA A 199 20.02 -7.06 -11.54
CA ALA A 199 20.66 -6.90 -10.23
C ALA A 199 19.83 -6.03 -9.26
N GLU A 200 20.39 -4.94 -8.71
CA GLU A 200 19.70 -4.03 -7.79
C GLU A 200 18.49 -3.29 -8.39
N LEU A 201 18.30 -3.28 -9.71
CA LEU A 201 17.15 -2.68 -10.41
C LEU A 201 16.05 -3.69 -10.75
N ALA A 202 16.20 -4.94 -10.33
CA ALA A 202 15.15 -5.94 -10.45
C ALA A 202 13.86 -5.51 -9.72
N PRO A 203 12.68 -6.08 -10.08
CA PRO A 203 11.43 -5.79 -9.40
C PRO A 203 11.52 -5.99 -7.87
N ARG A 204 10.82 -5.13 -7.12
CA ARG A 204 10.90 -5.08 -5.64
C ARG A 204 10.68 -6.44 -4.96
N ASP A 205 9.76 -7.24 -5.46
CA ASP A 205 9.46 -8.55 -4.90
C ASP A 205 10.65 -9.53 -5.04
N VAL A 206 11.38 -9.45 -6.16
CA VAL A 206 12.61 -10.22 -6.39
C VAL A 206 13.71 -9.77 -5.44
N VAL A 207 13.97 -8.46 -5.35
CA VAL A 207 15.00 -7.90 -4.47
C VAL A 207 14.71 -8.21 -2.99
N SER A 208 13.46 -8.07 -2.55
CA SER A 208 13.04 -8.39 -1.18
C SER A 208 13.20 -9.86 -0.86
N ARG A 209 12.84 -10.79 -1.76
CA ARG A 209 13.08 -12.24 -1.57
C ARG A 209 14.57 -12.56 -1.52
N ALA A 210 15.37 -11.97 -2.40
CA ALA A 210 16.83 -12.15 -2.41
C ALA A 210 17.46 -11.69 -1.09
N ALA A 211 17.07 -10.53 -0.58
CA ALA A 211 17.55 -10.02 0.72
C ALA A 211 17.19 -10.97 1.87
N VAL A 212 15.96 -11.50 1.93
CA VAL A 212 15.56 -12.49 2.96
C VAL A 212 16.39 -13.78 2.84
N ARG A 213 16.60 -14.29 1.63
CA ARG A 213 17.43 -15.50 1.40
C ARG A 213 18.86 -15.29 1.88
N GLU A 214 19.45 -14.12 1.60
CA GLU A 214 20.79 -13.79 2.09
C GLU A 214 20.85 -13.65 3.61
N MET A 215 19.88 -12.97 4.22
CA MET A 215 19.76 -12.84 5.67
C MET A 215 19.74 -14.22 6.35
N ILE A 216 18.97 -15.17 5.83
CA ILE A 216 18.94 -16.55 6.32
C ILE A 216 20.30 -17.24 6.10
N ARG A 217 20.85 -17.18 4.87
CA ARG A 217 22.11 -17.83 4.49
C ARG A 217 23.29 -17.37 5.33
N THR A 218 23.34 -16.09 5.67
CA THR A 218 24.43 -15.50 6.44
C THR A 218 24.09 -15.31 7.92
N LYS A 219 22.94 -15.81 8.39
CA LYS A 219 22.46 -15.71 9.77
C LYS A 219 22.50 -14.27 10.30
N SER A 220 21.98 -13.33 9.51
CA SER A 220 21.94 -11.90 9.83
C SER A 220 20.53 -11.33 9.79
N ASP A 221 20.26 -10.34 10.62
CA ASP A 221 18.99 -9.62 10.67
C ASP A 221 18.85 -8.52 9.62
N CYS A 222 19.88 -8.29 8.79
CA CYS A 222 19.91 -7.29 7.74
C CYS A 222 20.86 -7.68 6.59
N VAL A 223 20.69 -6.99 5.47
CA VAL A 223 21.71 -6.80 4.44
C VAL A 223 22.18 -5.35 4.47
N TYR A 224 23.06 -4.96 3.56
CA TYR A 224 23.67 -3.63 3.55
C TYR A 224 23.50 -2.97 2.20
N LEU A 225 23.15 -1.68 2.21
CA LEU A 225 23.23 -0.80 1.06
C LEU A 225 24.60 -0.12 1.05
N ASP A 226 25.32 -0.21 -0.05
CA ASP A 226 26.67 0.33 -0.22
C ASP A 226 26.69 1.44 -1.26
N LEU A 227 26.99 2.66 -0.80
CA LEU A 227 27.15 3.86 -1.62
C LEU A 227 28.60 4.36 -1.61
N ARG A 228 29.53 3.68 -0.93
CA ARG A 228 30.88 4.20 -0.64
C ARG A 228 31.72 4.44 -1.89
N HIS A 229 31.36 3.83 -3.01
CA HIS A 229 32.01 4.02 -4.32
C HIS A 229 31.45 5.23 -5.10
N MET A 230 30.37 5.84 -4.63
CA MET A 230 29.74 7.00 -5.26
C MET A 230 30.38 8.30 -4.75
N ASP A 231 30.26 9.39 -5.52
CA ASP A 231 30.76 10.70 -5.07
C ASP A 231 30.00 11.18 -3.83
N ALA A 232 30.74 11.61 -2.81
CA ALA A 232 30.17 11.96 -1.52
C ALA A 232 29.38 13.28 -1.56
N ALA A 233 29.80 14.25 -2.37
CA ALA A 233 29.13 15.54 -2.49
C ALA A 233 27.82 15.40 -3.29
N GLU A 234 27.85 14.67 -4.40
CA GLU A 234 26.67 14.33 -5.19
C GLU A 234 25.67 13.51 -4.36
N THR A 235 26.12 12.50 -3.61
CA THR A 235 25.26 11.68 -2.74
C THR A 235 24.51 12.53 -1.71
N ARG A 236 25.21 13.49 -1.06
CA ARG A 236 24.59 14.40 -0.09
C ARG A 236 23.58 15.35 -0.74
N THR A 237 23.85 15.77 -1.97
CA THR A 237 23.00 16.70 -2.72
C THR A 237 21.74 16.01 -3.25
N HIS A 238 21.86 14.79 -3.76
CA HIS A 238 20.74 14.02 -4.30
C HIS A 238 19.85 13.40 -3.22
N PHE A 239 20.41 13.00 -2.07
CA PHE A 239 19.68 12.30 -1.01
C PHE A 239 19.80 13.00 0.37
N PRO A 240 19.45 14.29 0.48
CA PRO A 240 19.70 15.07 1.69
C PRO A 240 18.86 14.59 2.88
N THR A 241 17.61 14.15 2.66
CA THR A 241 16.75 13.64 3.74
C THR A 241 17.25 12.29 4.23
N ILE A 242 17.62 11.37 3.33
CA ILE A 242 18.19 10.07 3.69
C ILE A 242 19.53 10.27 4.41
N TYR A 243 20.44 11.10 3.89
CA TYR A 243 21.73 11.40 4.52
C TYR A 243 21.55 11.91 5.94
N SER A 244 20.75 12.97 6.13
CA SER A 244 20.53 13.58 7.44
C SER A 244 19.82 12.64 8.42
N ARG A 245 18.91 11.77 7.96
CA ARG A 245 18.26 10.76 8.82
C ARG A 245 19.23 9.67 9.24
N CYS A 246 20.01 9.10 8.33
CA CYS A 246 21.03 8.11 8.67
C CYS A 246 22.09 8.69 9.62
N LEU A 247 22.50 9.94 9.40
CA LEU A 247 23.51 10.60 10.24
C LEU A 247 23.02 10.80 11.68
N LYS A 248 21.73 11.10 11.90
CA LYS A 248 21.12 11.14 13.25
C LYS A 248 21.24 9.83 14.01
N TYR A 249 21.42 8.73 13.29
CA TYR A 249 21.61 7.38 13.81
C TYR A 249 23.07 6.93 13.78
N GLY A 250 24.00 7.85 13.54
CA GLY A 250 25.45 7.59 13.54
C GLY A 250 25.98 6.95 12.26
N ILE A 251 25.21 6.96 11.16
CA ILE A 251 25.60 6.35 9.88
C ILE A 251 25.81 7.46 8.85
N ASP A 252 27.06 7.73 8.50
CA ASP A 252 27.38 8.50 7.30
C ASP A 252 27.31 7.55 6.08
N ILE A 253 26.27 7.71 5.26
CA ILE A 253 26.01 6.85 4.10
C ILE A 253 27.08 6.95 3.00
N THR A 254 27.96 7.96 3.05
CA THR A 254 29.05 8.15 2.08
C THR A 254 30.30 7.36 2.44
N THR A 255 30.44 6.93 3.69
CA THR A 255 31.65 6.23 4.18
C THR A 255 31.33 4.88 4.83
N ALA A 256 30.10 4.63 5.26
CA ALA A 256 29.68 3.41 5.92
C ALA A 256 28.64 2.61 5.10
N LEU A 257 28.59 1.30 5.36
CA LEU A 257 27.51 0.43 4.89
C LEU A 257 26.23 0.73 5.67
N VAL A 258 25.11 0.87 4.98
CA VAL A 258 23.81 1.17 5.61
C VAL A 258 23.03 -0.12 5.85
N PRO A 259 22.73 -0.52 7.11
CA PRO A 259 22.01 -1.75 7.38
C PRO A 259 20.54 -1.61 6.98
N VAL A 260 20.08 -2.48 6.10
CA VAL A 260 18.72 -2.47 5.56
C VAL A 260 18.08 -3.85 5.60
N ALA A 261 16.76 -3.89 5.69
CA ALA A 261 16.00 -5.11 5.56
C ALA A 261 14.65 -4.83 4.87
N PRO A 262 14.02 -5.84 4.27
CA PRO A 262 12.69 -5.69 3.73
C PRO A 262 11.66 -5.27 4.80
N ALA A 263 10.72 -4.42 4.43
CA ALA A 263 9.61 -3.99 5.30
C ALA A 263 8.32 -3.79 4.50
N ALA A 264 7.17 -4.01 5.14
CA ALA A 264 5.86 -3.77 4.52
C ALA A 264 5.73 -2.30 4.10
N HIS A 265 5.32 -2.05 2.85
CA HIS A 265 5.40 -0.71 2.27
C HIS A 265 4.10 -0.24 1.63
N TYR A 266 3.47 -1.07 0.79
CA TYR A 266 2.31 -0.63 0.02
C TYR A 266 1.28 -1.75 -0.16
N MET A 267 0.03 -1.45 0.11
CA MET A 267 -1.09 -2.36 -0.13
C MET A 267 -1.56 -2.23 -1.58
N THR A 268 -1.43 -3.29 -2.37
CA THR A 268 -1.84 -3.26 -3.78
C THR A 268 -3.31 -3.60 -3.98
N GLY A 269 -3.83 -4.48 -3.12
CA GLY A 269 -5.26 -4.73 -2.98
C GLY A 269 -5.98 -3.59 -2.24
N GLY A 270 -7.26 -3.81 -1.92
CA GLY A 270 -8.10 -2.82 -1.25
C GLY A 270 -9.54 -2.86 -1.73
N VAL A 271 -10.27 -1.75 -1.58
CA VAL A 271 -11.66 -1.63 -2.00
C VAL A 271 -11.76 -1.68 -3.52
N LEU A 272 -12.43 -2.69 -4.06
CA LEU A 272 -12.62 -2.83 -5.51
C LEU A 272 -13.39 -1.62 -6.04
N THR A 273 -12.84 -1.01 -7.09
CA THR A 273 -13.47 0.11 -7.79
C THR A 273 -13.50 -0.10 -9.29
N ASP A 274 -14.44 0.56 -9.95
CA ASP A 274 -14.42 0.74 -11.40
C ASP A 274 -13.49 1.90 -11.82
N LEU A 275 -13.51 2.24 -13.11
CA LEU A 275 -12.68 3.30 -13.67
C LEU A 275 -13.05 4.71 -13.22
N CYS A 276 -14.21 4.89 -12.57
CA CYS A 276 -14.69 6.13 -11.97
C CYS A 276 -14.48 6.15 -10.45
N GLY A 277 -13.85 5.13 -9.87
CA GLY A 277 -13.67 5.01 -8.43
C GLY A 277 -14.93 4.58 -7.66
N ARG A 278 -16.01 4.17 -8.35
CA ARG A 278 -17.23 3.67 -7.71
C ARG A 278 -16.98 2.29 -7.13
N THR A 279 -17.45 2.05 -5.91
CA THR A 279 -17.43 0.73 -5.29
C THR A 279 -18.68 -0.08 -5.67
N SER A 280 -18.75 -1.35 -5.26
CA SER A 280 -19.99 -2.14 -5.40
C SER A 280 -21.14 -1.68 -4.47
N VAL A 281 -20.89 -0.71 -3.58
CA VAL A 281 -21.91 -0.08 -2.74
C VAL A 281 -22.27 1.28 -3.35
N PRO A 282 -23.50 1.49 -3.83
CA PRO A 282 -23.92 2.77 -4.39
C PRO A 282 -23.68 3.94 -3.43
N GLY A 283 -23.21 5.08 -3.93
CA GLY A 283 -22.90 6.26 -3.10
C GLY A 283 -21.57 6.18 -2.35
N LEU A 284 -20.84 5.06 -2.45
CA LEU A 284 -19.49 4.90 -1.90
C LEU A 284 -18.46 4.83 -3.03
N TYR A 285 -17.42 5.65 -2.91
CA TYR A 285 -16.27 5.71 -3.80
C TYR A 285 -14.98 5.43 -3.01
N ALA A 286 -13.90 5.07 -3.71
CA ALA A 286 -12.57 4.96 -3.13
C ALA A 286 -11.47 5.34 -4.13
N CYS A 287 -10.41 6.01 -3.67
CA CYS A 287 -9.20 6.26 -4.47
C CYS A 287 -7.93 6.34 -3.62
N GLY A 288 -6.78 6.26 -4.28
CA GLY A 288 -5.48 6.11 -3.62
C GLY A 288 -5.31 4.69 -3.05
N GLU A 289 -4.39 4.52 -2.11
CA GLU A 289 -3.98 3.19 -1.62
C GLU A 289 -5.09 2.38 -0.94
N VAL A 290 -6.18 3.00 -0.49
CA VAL A 290 -7.34 2.25 0.05
C VAL A 290 -8.08 1.49 -1.06
N ALA A 291 -7.95 1.92 -2.31
CA ALA A 291 -8.68 1.37 -3.45
C ALA A 291 -7.83 0.34 -4.21
N CYS A 292 -8.54 -0.58 -4.86
CA CYS A 292 -8.00 -1.57 -5.78
C CYS A 292 -8.52 -1.29 -7.19
N THR A 293 -7.98 -0.27 -7.83
CA THR A 293 -8.34 0.17 -9.20
C THR A 293 -7.96 -0.86 -10.28
N GLY A 294 -6.94 -1.68 -9.98
CA GLY A 294 -6.32 -2.61 -10.91
C GLY A 294 -5.09 -2.07 -11.64
N VAL A 295 -4.70 -0.81 -11.44
CA VAL A 295 -3.46 -0.27 -12.04
C VAL A 295 -2.23 -1.12 -11.71
N HIS A 296 -2.11 -1.54 -10.46
CA HIS A 296 -0.87 -2.13 -9.93
C HIS A 296 -0.80 -3.66 -10.04
N GLY A 297 -1.93 -4.33 -10.33
CA GLY A 297 -1.99 -5.79 -10.43
C GLY A 297 -1.36 -6.52 -9.24
N ALA A 298 -0.39 -7.39 -9.51
CA ALA A 298 0.29 -8.20 -8.48
C ALA A 298 1.50 -7.51 -7.83
N ASN A 299 1.97 -6.39 -8.38
CA ASN A 299 3.15 -5.70 -7.88
C ASN A 299 3.19 -4.27 -8.43
N ARG A 300 3.12 -3.28 -7.54
CA ARG A 300 3.17 -1.89 -7.91
C ARG A 300 4.55 -1.49 -8.46
N LEU A 301 4.56 -0.76 -9.57
CA LEU A 301 5.75 -0.05 -10.05
C LEU A 301 6.00 1.21 -9.21
N ALA A 302 7.28 1.52 -8.99
CA ALA A 302 7.67 2.68 -8.21
C ALA A 302 7.08 3.99 -8.77
N SER A 303 6.89 4.97 -7.88
CA SER A 303 6.34 6.31 -8.21
C SER A 303 4.91 6.36 -8.80
N ASN A 304 4.27 5.23 -9.15
CA ASN A 304 2.91 5.22 -9.71
C ASN A 304 1.80 5.46 -8.67
N SER A 305 2.03 5.25 -7.37
CA SER A 305 0.96 5.33 -6.35
C SER A 305 0.38 6.74 -6.18
N LEU A 306 1.23 7.78 -6.25
CA LEU A 306 0.77 9.17 -6.16
C LEU A 306 0.02 9.57 -7.44
N LEU A 307 0.48 9.09 -8.59
CA LEU A 307 -0.17 9.36 -9.87
C LEU A 307 -1.58 8.75 -9.93
N GLU A 308 -1.72 7.51 -9.48
CA GLU A 308 -3.03 6.84 -9.34
C GLU A 308 -3.97 7.68 -8.46
N ALA A 309 -3.51 8.11 -7.27
CA ALA A 309 -4.34 8.90 -6.37
C ALA A 309 -4.88 10.17 -7.04
N LEU A 310 -4.05 10.89 -7.81
CA LEU A 310 -4.46 12.12 -8.50
C LEU A 310 -5.49 11.84 -9.60
N VAL A 311 -5.19 10.88 -10.49
CA VAL A 311 -6.05 10.59 -11.64
C VAL A 311 -7.42 10.09 -11.19
N PHE A 312 -7.47 9.14 -10.27
CA PHE A 312 -8.74 8.56 -9.84
C PHE A 312 -9.53 9.51 -8.92
N ALA A 313 -8.87 10.37 -8.12
CA ALA A 313 -9.57 11.43 -7.40
C ALA A 313 -10.28 12.40 -8.36
N ARG A 314 -9.62 12.83 -9.44
CA ARG A 314 -10.21 13.69 -10.47
C ARG A 314 -11.41 13.02 -11.14
N ARG A 315 -11.27 11.75 -11.52
CA ARG A 315 -12.37 10.97 -12.13
C ARG A 315 -13.58 10.84 -11.21
N ILE A 316 -13.37 10.57 -9.92
CA ILE A 316 -14.46 10.53 -8.93
C ILE A 316 -15.21 11.86 -8.87
N VAL A 317 -14.49 12.99 -8.86
CA VAL A 317 -15.13 14.32 -8.81
C VAL A 317 -15.98 14.57 -10.05
N LEU A 318 -15.44 14.32 -11.25
CA LEU A 318 -16.18 14.45 -12.51
C LEU A 318 -17.44 13.57 -12.50
N ASP A 319 -17.27 12.29 -12.16
CA ASP A 319 -18.35 11.31 -12.12
C ASP A 319 -19.44 11.68 -11.10
N SER A 320 -19.04 12.14 -9.91
CA SER A 320 -19.97 12.57 -8.85
C SER A 320 -20.80 13.80 -9.22
N GLN A 321 -20.34 14.58 -10.20
CA GLN A 321 -21.02 15.74 -10.77
C GLN A 321 -21.84 15.38 -12.03
N GLY A 322 -21.86 14.10 -12.44
CA GLY A 322 -22.50 13.67 -13.67
C GLY A 322 -21.75 14.07 -14.95
N ILE A 323 -20.48 14.44 -14.83
CA ILE A 323 -19.62 14.76 -15.97
C ILE A 323 -19.00 13.47 -16.49
N SER A 324 -19.11 13.24 -17.80
CA SER A 324 -18.52 12.07 -18.46
C SER A 324 -17.00 12.06 -18.29
N VAL A 325 -16.46 10.90 -17.93
CA VAL A 325 -15.01 10.68 -17.85
C VAL A 325 -14.48 10.18 -19.20
N PRO A 326 -13.25 10.56 -19.60
CA PRO A 326 -12.66 10.08 -20.84
C PRO A 326 -12.48 8.55 -20.85
N GLU A 327 -12.83 7.94 -21.97
CA GLU A 327 -12.50 6.56 -22.31
C GLU A 327 -11.26 6.53 -23.22
N TYR A 328 -10.38 5.57 -22.99
CA TYR A 328 -9.16 5.40 -23.77
C TYR A 328 -9.13 4.01 -24.41
N ALA A 329 -8.83 3.97 -25.70
CA ALA A 329 -8.66 2.72 -26.43
C ALA A 329 -7.42 1.98 -25.94
N LEU A 330 -7.49 0.64 -25.93
CA LEU A 330 -6.34 -0.21 -25.66
C LEU A 330 -5.50 -0.37 -26.95
N PRO A 331 -4.16 -0.42 -26.85
CA PRO A 331 -3.29 -0.84 -27.95
C PRO A 331 -3.68 -2.23 -28.48
N GLN A 332 -3.49 -2.47 -29.77
CA GLN A 332 -3.81 -3.76 -30.39
C GLN A 332 -3.04 -4.96 -29.78
N GLU A 333 -1.86 -4.70 -29.19
CA GLU A 333 -0.99 -5.70 -28.55
C GLU A 333 -1.17 -5.79 -27.03
N THR A 334 -2.35 -5.47 -26.48
CA THR A 334 -2.56 -5.68 -25.04
C THR A 334 -2.63 -7.17 -24.69
N GLU A 335 -1.92 -7.55 -23.61
CA GLU A 335 -2.02 -8.85 -22.95
C GLU A 335 -3.47 -9.35 -22.86
N PRO A 336 -3.71 -10.67 -22.96
CA PRO A 336 -5.05 -11.23 -22.88
C PRO A 336 -5.76 -10.76 -21.61
N ALA A 337 -7.05 -10.44 -21.78
CA ALA A 337 -7.90 -9.98 -20.70
C ALA A 337 -7.85 -10.93 -19.51
N LEU A 338 -7.92 -10.37 -18.30
CA LEU A 338 -8.02 -11.17 -17.08
C LEU A 338 -9.20 -12.14 -17.21
N ALA A 339 -9.00 -13.36 -16.72
CA ALA A 339 -10.10 -14.29 -16.56
C ALA A 339 -11.13 -13.70 -15.58
N ARG A 340 -12.36 -14.22 -15.64
CA ARG A 340 -13.45 -13.76 -14.77
C ARG A 340 -13.01 -13.77 -13.31
N ASN A 341 -13.27 -12.67 -12.61
CA ASN A 341 -12.96 -12.52 -11.20
C ASN A 341 -13.51 -13.70 -10.37
N LYS A 342 -12.71 -14.18 -9.42
CA LYS A 342 -13.15 -15.18 -8.46
C LYS A 342 -13.79 -14.48 -7.27
N HIS A 343 -15.09 -14.66 -7.11
CA HIS A 343 -15.87 -14.07 -6.02
C HIS A 343 -15.93 -15.04 -4.84
N VAL A 344 -15.67 -14.53 -3.64
CA VAL A 344 -15.60 -15.30 -2.40
C VAL A 344 -16.39 -14.57 -1.33
N ARG A 345 -17.07 -15.33 -0.47
CA ARG A 345 -17.69 -14.79 0.74
C ARG A 345 -16.87 -15.22 1.95
N VAL A 346 -16.69 -14.30 2.88
CA VAL A 346 -16.00 -14.57 4.15
C VAL A 346 -16.92 -14.14 5.28
N GLU A 347 -17.23 -15.08 6.17
CA GLU A 347 -17.89 -14.81 7.43
C GLU A 347 -16.88 -14.17 8.40
N VAL A 348 -17.27 -13.03 8.98
CA VAL A 348 -16.53 -12.41 10.08
C VAL A 348 -17.33 -12.63 11.36
N PRO A 349 -16.73 -13.20 12.42
CA PRO A 349 -17.43 -13.41 13.68
C PRO A 349 -18.12 -12.13 14.18
N PRO A 350 -19.35 -12.25 14.70
CA PRO A 350 -20.08 -11.11 15.24
C PRO A 350 -19.28 -10.49 16.39
N VAL A 351 -19.59 -9.23 16.67
CA VAL A 351 -18.92 -8.49 17.74
C VAL A 351 -19.17 -9.19 19.09
N ALA A 352 -18.09 -9.48 19.82
CA ALA A 352 -18.20 -10.16 21.10
C ALA A 352 -19.02 -9.34 22.11
N THR A 353 -20.04 -9.95 22.71
CA THR A 353 -20.93 -9.31 23.69
C THR A 353 -20.40 -9.37 25.12
N THR A 354 -19.45 -10.27 25.41
CA THR A 354 -18.91 -10.49 26.76
C THR A 354 -17.43 -10.07 26.87
N ARG A 355 -17.04 -9.50 28.02
CA ARG A 355 -15.66 -9.07 28.32
C ARG A 355 -14.74 -10.24 28.73
N LYS A 356 -14.75 -11.37 28.02
CA LYS A 356 -13.71 -12.39 28.25
C LYS A 356 -12.34 -11.85 27.77
N ARG A 357 -11.24 -12.38 28.32
CA ARG A 357 -9.85 -11.93 28.06
C ARG A 357 -9.63 -11.59 26.59
N ALA A 358 -8.95 -10.46 26.35
CA ALA A 358 -8.74 -9.88 25.02
C ALA A 358 -8.28 -10.92 23.99
N GLY A 359 -8.94 -10.97 22.83
CA GLY A 359 -8.59 -11.81 21.69
C GLY A 359 -7.30 -11.37 21.01
N GLY A 360 -6.17 -11.44 21.71
CA GLY A 360 -4.86 -11.02 21.22
C GLY A 360 -4.52 -9.55 21.49
N THR A 361 -3.33 -9.14 21.04
CA THR A 361 -2.82 -7.76 21.14
C THR A 361 -2.28 -7.31 19.79
N LEU A 362 -2.25 -6.00 19.53
CA LEU A 362 -1.69 -5.47 18.27
C LEU A 362 -0.25 -5.93 17.99
N PRO A 363 0.68 -5.98 18.97
CA PRO A 363 2.01 -6.56 18.74
C PRO A 363 1.99 -8.05 18.38
N ALA A 364 1.07 -8.83 18.96
CA ALA A 364 0.92 -10.24 18.62
C ALA A 364 0.37 -10.41 17.19
N LEU A 365 -0.62 -9.60 16.81
CA LEU A 365 -1.14 -9.56 15.44
C LEU A 365 -0.05 -9.23 14.43
N LYS A 366 0.71 -8.17 14.66
CA LYS A 366 1.80 -7.76 13.78
C LYS A 366 2.85 -8.85 13.57
N ARG A 367 3.17 -9.62 14.62
CA ARG A 367 4.07 -10.78 14.52
C ARG A 367 3.43 -11.93 13.74
N LEU A 368 2.17 -12.27 14.04
CA LEU A 368 1.42 -13.30 13.32
C LEU A 368 1.42 -13.03 11.81
N MET A 369 1.09 -11.80 11.42
CA MET A 369 1.06 -11.37 10.02
C MET A 369 2.44 -11.39 9.39
N TRP A 370 3.47 -10.87 10.08
CA TRP A 370 4.85 -10.88 9.57
C TRP A 370 5.36 -12.28 9.27
N HIS A 371 5.13 -13.23 10.17
CA HIS A 371 5.64 -14.60 10.03
C HIS A 371 4.89 -15.45 9.02
N ASN A 372 3.57 -15.32 8.93
CA ASN A 372 2.74 -16.24 8.13
C ASN A 372 2.25 -15.66 6.81
N THR A 373 2.19 -14.33 6.70
CA THR A 373 1.65 -13.64 5.52
C THR A 373 2.63 -12.63 4.92
N GLY A 374 3.89 -12.69 5.36
CA GLY A 374 4.98 -11.84 4.91
C GLY A 374 5.45 -12.15 3.48
N ILE A 375 6.76 -12.05 3.29
CA ILE A 375 7.41 -12.17 1.97
C ILE A 375 7.36 -13.59 1.42
N VAL A 376 7.51 -14.59 2.28
CA VAL A 376 7.46 -16.02 1.94
C VAL A 376 6.30 -16.63 2.71
N ARG A 377 5.46 -17.41 2.02
CA ARG A 377 4.23 -17.98 2.56
C ARG A 377 4.16 -19.46 2.25
N GLU A 378 3.42 -20.19 3.07
CA GLU A 378 3.15 -21.62 2.90
C GLU A 378 1.76 -21.95 3.48
N GLU A 379 1.13 -23.03 3.01
CA GLU A 379 -0.23 -23.42 3.44
C GLU A 379 -0.36 -23.53 4.96
N ALA A 380 0.60 -24.17 5.63
CA ALA A 380 0.54 -24.43 7.08
C ALA A 380 0.50 -23.12 7.89
N GLY A 381 1.41 -22.18 7.60
CA GLY A 381 1.45 -20.87 8.25
C GLY A 381 0.20 -20.04 7.97
N LEU A 382 -0.28 -20.04 6.72
CA LEU A 382 -1.50 -19.32 6.33
C LEU A 382 -2.73 -19.88 7.04
N ALA A 383 -2.90 -21.20 7.10
CA ALA A 383 -4.00 -21.85 7.79
C ALA A 383 -3.98 -21.55 9.30
N ALA A 384 -2.80 -21.59 9.93
CA ALA A 384 -2.65 -21.27 11.35
C ALA A 384 -2.97 -19.80 11.65
N ALA A 385 -2.53 -18.87 10.79
CA ALA A 385 -2.85 -17.46 10.93
C ALA A 385 -4.36 -17.19 10.78
N GLU A 386 -5.01 -17.80 9.79
CA GLU A 386 -6.45 -17.66 9.56
C GLU A 386 -7.26 -18.13 10.78
N ALA A 387 -6.94 -19.30 11.32
CA ALA A 387 -7.58 -19.83 12.54
C ALA A 387 -7.39 -18.88 13.74
N GLN A 388 -6.16 -18.37 13.95
CA GLN A 388 -5.86 -17.47 15.06
C GLN A 388 -6.59 -16.12 14.93
N LEU A 389 -6.69 -15.58 13.72
CA LEU A 389 -7.40 -14.34 13.41
C LEU A 389 -8.89 -14.46 13.68
N LEU A 390 -9.52 -15.57 13.29
CA LEU A 390 -10.93 -15.87 13.57
C LEU A 390 -11.19 -15.96 15.08
N GLU A 391 -10.32 -16.67 15.83
CA GLU A 391 -10.42 -16.74 17.29
C GLU A 391 -10.32 -15.35 17.95
N TRP A 392 -9.39 -14.52 17.49
CA TRP A 392 -9.19 -13.17 17.98
C TRP A 392 -10.37 -12.25 17.65
N LEU A 393 -10.92 -12.33 16.43
CA LEU A 393 -12.13 -11.60 16.02
C LEU A 393 -13.33 -11.94 16.90
N ALA A 394 -13.57 -13.23 17.14
CA ALA A 394 -14.68 -13.74 17.95
C ALA A 394 -14.61 -13.28 19.42
N ARG A 395 -13.43 -12.91 19.92
CA ARG A 395 -13.21 -12.41 21.28
C ARG A 395 -13.02 -10.90 21.36
N THR A 396 -13.03 -10.19 20.23
CA THR A 396 -12.80 -8.74 20.20
C THR A 396 -14.14 -7.99 20.27
N PRO A 397 -14.40 -7.22 21.34
CA PRO A 397 -15.66 -6.48 21.50
C PRO A 397 -15.73 -5.27 20.56
N ALA A 398 -16.87 -4.57 20.59
CA ALA A 398 -17.06 -3.32 19.85
C ALA A 398 -16.00 -2.29 20.29
N GLY A 399 -15.46 -1.55 19.32
CA GLY A 399 -14.61 -0.40 19.60
C GLY A 399 -15.40 0.72 20.27
N LYS A 400 -14.82 1.33 21.31
CA LYS A 400 -15.28 2.61 21.90
C LYS A 400 -14.23 3.70 21.83
N LYS A 401 -12.98 3.33 21.58
CA LYS A 401 -11.81 4.21 21.48
C LYS A 401 -11.08 3.89 20.19
N GLN A 402 -10.36 4.87 19.65
CA GLN A 402 -9.57 4.76 18.42
C GLN A 402 -8.82 3.43 18.30
N ARG A 403 -7.97 3.10 19.29
CA ARG A 403 -7.15 1.87 19.27
C ARG A 403 -7.96 0.58 19.19
N GLN A 404 -9.19 0.57 19.71
CA GLN A 404 -10.05 -0.63 19.66
C GLN A 404 -10.69 -0.79 18.28
N HIS A 405 -11.10 0.32 17.64
CA HIS A 405 -11.55 0.31 16.25
C HIS A 405 -10.41 -0.14 15.33
N GLU A 406 -9.23 0.50 15.44
CA GLU A 406 -8.06 0.17 14.63
C GLU A 406 -7.62 -1.29 14.80
N TYR A 407 -7.65 -1.83 16.03
CA TYR A 407 -7.31 -3.23 16.29
C TYR A 407 -8.31 -4.18 15.62
N ARG A 408 -9.61 -3.91 15.72
CA ARG A 408 -10.63 -4.73 15.06
C ARG A 408 -10.52 -4.63 13.54
N SER A 409 -10.30 -3.43 12.98
CA SER A 409 -10.01 -3.23 11.56
C SER A 409 -8.80 -4.07 11.12
N SER A 410 -7.71 -4.02 11.89
CA SER A 410 -6.49 -4.78 11.60
C SER A 410 -6.73 -6.30 11.61
N LEU A 411 -7.58 -6.81 12.51
CA LEU A 411 -7.96 -8.23 12.52
C LEU A 411 -8.77 -8.62 11.27
N VAL A 412 -9.73 -7.79 10.87
CA VAL A 412 -10.51 -8.01 9.64
C VAL A 412 -9.58 -8.00 8.42
N LEU A 413 -8.70 -7.01 8.29
CA LEU A 413 -7.74 -6.94 7.18
C LEU A 413 -6.78 -8.11 7.17
N GLY A 414 -6.32 -8.54 8.35
CA GLY A 414 -5.49 -9.72 8.48
C GLY A 414 -6.20 -10.96 7.97
N LEU A 415 -7.48 -11.13 8.30
CA LEU A 415 -8.29 -12.23 7.79
C LEU A 415 -8.44 -12.16 6.27
N LEU A 416 -8.85 -11.02 5.71
CA LEU A 416 -9.04 -10.85 4.27
C LEU A 416 -7.76 -11.14 3.48
N LEU A 417 -6.62 -10.63 3.95
CA LEU A 417 -5.31 -10.90 3.34
C LEU A 417 -4.94 -12.38 3.43
N THR A 418 -5.10 -12.99 4.60
CA THR A 418 -4.73 -14.39 4.82
C THR A 418 -5.59 -15.33 3.98
N THR A 419 -6.90 -15.11 3.95
CA THR A 419 -7.84 -15.89 3.13
C THR A 419 -7.48 -15.80 1.65
N ALA A 420 -7.28 -14.59 1.11
CA ALA A 420 -6.88 -14.43 -0.29
C ALA A 420 -5.53 -15.12 -0.59
N ALA A 421 -4.55 -14.98 0.30
CA ALA A 421 -3.23 -15.58 0.16
C ALA A 421 -3.25 -17.11 0.24
N ARG A 422 -4.11 -17.67 1.09
CA ARG A 422 -4.29 -19.12 1.22
C ARG A 422 -4.98 -19.71 0.00
N MET A 423 -5.97 -18.99 -0.53
CA MET A 423 -6.70 -19.40 -1.73
C MET A 423 -5.80 -19.43 -2.96
N ARG A 424 -4.96 -18.40 -3.18
CA ARG A 424 -4.05 -18.36 -4.33
C ARG A 424 -2.95 -19.40 -4.19
N ARG A 425 -3.00 -20.43 -5.02
CA ARG A 425 -2.02 -21.54 -5.08
C ARG A 425 -1.11 -21.39 -6.29
N GLU A 426 -0.38 -20.27 -6.32
CA GLU A 426 0.67 -19.92 -7.28
C GLU A 426 1.60 -18.88 -6.65
N SER A 427 2.68 -18.49 -7.34
CA SER A 427 3.49 -17.34 -6.98
C SER A 427 3.51 -16.31 -8.11
N ARG A 428 3.18 -15.06 -7.80
CA ARG A 428 3.07 -13.98 -8.78
C ARG A 428 3.30 -12.62 -8.11
N GLY A 429 4.26 -11.85 -8.62
CA GLY A 429 4.57 -10.52 -8.09
C GLY A 429 4.88 -10.55 -6.59
N ALA A 430 4.18 -9.73 -5.81
CA ALA A 430 4.38 -9.62 -4.36
C ALA A 430 3.80 -10.80 -3.55
N HIS A 431 3.07 -11.73 -4.18
CA HIS A 431 2.59 -12.96 -3.56
C HIS A 431 3.53 -14.12 -3.91
N TYR A 432 4.20 -14.69 -2.91
CA TYR A 432 5.10 -15.84 -3.09
C TYR A 432 4.74 -16.97 -2.11
N ARG A 433 4.34 -18.10 -2.68
CA ARG A 433 4.04 -19.36 -2.01
C ARG A 433 5.19 -20.32 -2.24
N GLN A 434 5.92 -20.68 -1.20
CA GLN A 434 7.05 -21.61 -1.33
C GLN A 434 6.59 -23.01 -1.77
N ASP A 435 5.38 -23.39 -1.38
CA ASP A 435 4.69 -24.62 -1.77
C ASP A 435 4.06 -24.56 -3.18
N PHE A 436 4.00 -23.37 -3.79
CA PHE A 436 3.56 -23.15 -5.18
C PHE A 436 4.44 -22.06 -5.84
N PRO A 437 5.72 -22.36 -6.14
CA PRO A 437 6.74 -21.34 -6.45
C PRO A 437 6.58 -20.70 -7.83
N ASP A 438 5.80 -21.29 -8.73
CA ASP A 438 5.63 -20.85 -10.10
C ASP A 438 4.28 -20.14 -10.31
N PRO A 439 4.21 -19.16 -11.25
CA PRO A 439 2.94 -18.59 -11.68
C PRO A 439 2.16 -19.61 -12.51
N HIS A 440 0.83 -19.55 -12.46
CA HIS A 440 -0.03 -20.41 -13.26
C HIS A 440 -1.18 -19.63 -13.89
N ASP A 441 -1.48 -19.88 -15.17
CA ASP A 441 -2.42 -19.07 -15.95
C ASP A 441 -3.86 -19.13 -15.44
N SER A 442 -4.28 -20.24 -14.83
CA SER A 442 -5.60 -20.36 -14.19
C SER A 442 -5.82 -19.35 -13.06
N TRP A 443 -4.75 -18.76 -12.52
CA TRP A 443 -4.79 -17.74 -11.49
C TRP A 443 -4.63 -16.31 -12.04
N ARG A 444 -4.68 -16.11 -13.37
CA ARG A 444 -4.78 -14.80 -14.03
C ARG A 444 -6.17 -14.15 -13.86
N HIS A 445 -6.65 -14.14 -12.63
CA HIS A 445 -7.86 -13.46 -12.20
C HIS A 445 -7.62 -12.77 -10.86
N ARG A 446 -8.47 -11.80 -10.57
CA ARG A 446 -8.57 -11.15 -9.27
C ARG A 446 -9.37 -12.02 -8.30
N ILE A 447 -9.00 -11.98 -7.02
CA ILE A 447 -9.82 -12.55 -5.94
C ILE A 447 -10.59 -11.39 -5.33
N VAL A 448 -11.92 -11.46 -5.34
CA VAL A 448 -12.80 -10.45 -4.74
C VAL A 448 -13.57 -11.07 -3.59
N ILE A 449 -13.33 -10.56 -2.39
CA ILE A 449 -13.94 -11.00 -1.14
C ILE A 449 -15.09 -10.05 -0.79
N TYR A 450 -16.25 -10.63 -0.50
CA TYR A 450 -17.43 -9.95 0.04
C TYR A 450 -17.72 -10.48 1.45
N PRO A 451 -18.36 -9.70 2.32
CA PRO A 451 -18.87 -10.25 3.56
C PRO A 451 -19.95 -11.30 3.25
N GLU A 452 -19.96 -12.37 4.03
CA GLU A 452 -21.14 -13.23 4.09
C GLU A 452 -22.29 -12.43 4.68
N ARG A 453 -23.38 -12.28 3.92
CA ARG A 453 -24.57 -11.61 4.45
C ARG A 453 -25.19 -12.56 5.46
N CYS A 454 -25.25 -12.18 6.73
CA CYS A 454 -26.33 -12.67 7.57
C CYS A 454 -27.60 -12.10 6.94
N ASP A 455 -28.44 -12.96 6.36
CA ASP A 455 -29.82 -12.60 6.08
C ASP A 455 -30.46 -12.26 7.43
N SER A 456 -30.44 -10.99 7.82
CA SER A 456 -31.23 -10.51 8.94
C SER A 456 -32.67 -10.46 8.44
N ALA A 457 -33.42 -11.50 8.80
CA ALA A 457 -34.87 -11.58 8.72
C ALA A 457 -35.56 -10.38 9.38
#